data_AF-A0A930YLS5-F1
#
_entry.id   AF-A0A930YLS5-F1
#
_cell.length_a   1.000
_cell.length_b   1.000
_cell.length_c   1.000
_cell.angle_alpha   90.00
_cell.angle_beta   90.00
_cell.angle_gamma   90.00
#
_symmetry.space_group_name_H-M   'P 1'
#
loop_
_entity.id
_entity.type
_entity.pdbx_description
1 polymer ?
#
loop_
_entity_poly.entity_id
_entity_poly.type
_entity_poly.pdbx_seq_one_letter_code
_entity_poly.pdbx_strand_id
1 'polypeptide(L)'
;MNTGELERRLGDVLRQRAEDAMNSTDTQTRLETLERDLPRNRPRVTIGRVVAAVAVAATVAALVLVNARGDDRTDTPAASVDTQAAIEVASEFVAAVAAYDAGRAASYLAFGAEIRLRTATEGADSMAAQLRWNRAVGWLLLPERCEHATVSAPAPAVTVACTYAVHGLGSQRLGRGPFRGNVLQLTVVDGKIVSGVEHAVPGFEATMWEPFTAWLLTKHADQAAFMYTDWPGATRPALTRRSARLWEQNVDAYVAAVRRGDAS
;
A
#
# COMPACT_ATOMS: atom_id res chain seq x y z
N MET A 1 -22.60 23.00 -18.65
CA MET A 1 -23.25 22.09 -17.68
C MET A 1 -23.91 22.96 -16.63
N ASN A 2 -25.20 22.78 -16.35
CA ASN A 2 -25.93 23.62 -15.39
C ASN A 2 -25.93 22.97 -13.99
N THR A 3 -26.18 23.78 -12.96
CA THR A 3 -26.09 23.36 -11.54
C THR A 3 -27.06 22.23 -11.19
N GLY A 4 -28.27 22.23 -11.76
CA GLY A 4 -29.28 21.21 -11.48
C GLY A 4 -28.93 19.82 -12.05
N GLU A 5 -28.21 19.76 -13.18
CA GLU A 5 -27.71 18.50 -13.72
C GLU A 5 -26.58 17.93 -12.85
N LEU A 6 -25.78 18.81 -12.25
CA LEU A 6 -24.71 18.43 -11.33
C LEU A 6 -25.26 17.84 -10.03
N GLU A 7 -26.27 18.49 -9.44
CA GLU A 7 -26.92 18.04 -8.20
C GLU A 7 -27.62 16.69 -8.37
N ARG A 8 -28.32 16.48 -9.49
CA ARG A 8 -28.97 15.20 -9.78
C ARG A 8 -27.96 14.07 -9.94
N ARG A 9 -26.87 14.31 -10.70
CA ARG A 9 -25.78 13.33 -10.87
C ARG A 9 -25.08 13.04 -9.55
N LEU A 10 -24.86 14.05 -8.71
CA LEU A 10 -24.28 13.86 -7.37
C LEU A 10 -25.17 12.99 -6.48
N GLY A 11 -26.49 13.22 -6.50
CA GLY A 11 -27.45 12.38 -5.76
C GLY A 11 -27.44 10.92 -6.20
N ASP A 12 -27.40 10.66 -7.51
CA ASP A 12 -27.36 9.31 -8.06
C ASP A 12 -26.02 8.61 -7.73
N VAL A 13 -24.90 9.33 -7.82
CA VAL A 13 -23.57 8.81 -7.44
C VAL A 13 -23.50 8.50 -5.94
N LEU A 14 -24.04 9.36 -5.07
CA LEU A 14 -24.03 9.15 -3.63
C LEU A 14 -24.87 7.92 -3.23
N ARG A 15 -26.06 7.76 -3.81
CA ARG A 15 -26.92 6.59 -3.56
C ARG A 15 -26.24 5.30 -4.00
N GLN A 16 -25.65 5.30 -5.19
CA GLN A 16 -25.01 4.11 -5.73
C GLN A 16 -23.68 3.78 -5.05
N ARG A 17 -22.95 4.78 -4.54
CA ARG A 17 -21.78 4.55 -3.68
C ARG A 17 -22.16 3.94 -2.34
N ALA A 18 -23.30 4.30 -1.77
CA ALA A 18 -23.81 3.65 -0.57
C ALA A 18 -24.11 2.17 -0.86
N GLU A 19 -24.71 1.84 -2.00
CA GLU A 19 -24.95 0.46 -2.44
C GLU A 19 -23.66 -0.32 -2.69
N ASP A 20 -22.68 0.28 -3.39
CA ASP A 20 -21.37 -0.34 -3.64
C ASP A 20 -20.56 -0.50 -2.34
N ALA A 21 -20.67 0.42 -1.38
CA ALA A 21 -20.07 0.28 -0.04
C ALA A 21 -20.72 -0.87 0.74
N MET A 22 -22.05 -1.00 0.69
CA MET A 22 -22.78 -2.09 1.32
C MET A 22 -22.49 -3.46 0.68
N ASN A 23 -22.25 -3.50 -0.64
CA ASN A 23 -21.93 -4.73 -1.37
C ASN A 23 -20.44 -5.09 -1.37
N SER A 24 -19.54 -4.11 -1.24
CA SER A 24 -18.09 -4.35 -1.16
C SER A 24 -17.61 -4.70 0.24
N THR A 25 -18.35 -4.26 1.26
CA THR A 25 -18.17 -4.76 2.61
C THR A 25 -18.98 -6.04 2.68
N ASP A 26 -18.29 -7.18 2.75
CA ASP A 26 -18.87 -8.52 2.87
C ASP A 26 -19.52 -8.71 4.26
N THR A 27 -20.45 -7.81 4.58
CA THR A 27 -21.02 -7.58 5.90
C THR A 27 -21.96 -8.72 6.23
N GLN A 28 -22.63 -9.26 5.22
CA GLN A 28 -23.53 -10.39 5.35
C GLN A 28 -22.76 -11.69 5.61
N THR A 29 -21.67 -11.96 4.88
CA THR A 29 -20.81 -13.12 5.17
C THR A 29 -20.06 -12.94 6.49
N ARG A 30 -19.63 -11.72 6.86
CA ARG A 30 -19.06 -11.43 8.19
C ARG A 30 -20.09 -11.60 9.31
N LEU A 31 -21.33 -11.15 9.12
CA LEU A 31 -22.42 -11.33 10.08
C LEU A 31 -22.75 -12.81 10.23
N GLU A 32 -22.84 -13.56 9.14
CA GLU A 32 -23.06 -15.01 9.18
C GLU A 32 -21.90 -15.76 9.83
N THR A 33 -20.66 -15.30 9.65
CA THR A 33 -19.48 -15.89 10.31
C THR A 33 -19.47 -15.57 11.80
N LEU A 34 -19.74 -14.32 12.18
CA LEU A 34 -19.88 -13.90 13.58
C LEU A 34 -21.06 -14.61 14.28
N GLU A 35 -22.18 -14.80 13.60
CA GLU A 35 -23.36 -15.45 14.14
C GLU A 35 -23.18 -16.97 14.28
N ARG A 36 -22.32 -17.57 13.44
CA ARG A 36 -21.88 -18.97 13.53
C ARG A 36 -20.85 -19.20 14.63
N ASP A 37 -20.02 -18.19 14.91
CA ASP A 37 -18.98 -18.23 15.95
C ASP A 37 -19.46 -17.76 17.33
N LEU A 38 -20.70 -17.27 17.45
CA LEU A 38 -21.30 -16.95 18.75
C LEU A 38 -21.81 -18.24 19.44
N PRO A 39 -21.21 -18.66 20.57
CA PRO A 39 -21.65 -19.86 21.28
C PRO A 39 -23.04 -19.64 21.89
N ARG A 40 -24.07 -20.31 21.35
CA ARG A 40 -25.41 -20.38 21.92
C ARG A 40 -25.41 -21.20 23.23
N ASN A 41 -25.57 -20.49 24.35
CA ASN A 41 -26.12 -20.92 25.64
C ASN A 41 -25.30 -21.83 26.62
N ARG A 42 -24.64 -21.14 27.58
CA ARG A 42 -24.66 -21.29 29.07
C ARG A 42 -23.99 -22.51 29.75
N PRO A 43 -23.57 -22.44 31.06
CA PRO A 43 -23.96 -21.47 32.11
C PRO A 43 -22.81 -20.79 32.89
N ARG A 44 -23.21 -19.87 33.78
CA ARG A 44 -22.41 -19.06 34.71
C ARG A 44 -21.49 -19.90 35.60
N VAL A 45 -20.20 -19.58 35.59
CA VAL A 45 -19.28 -19.82 36.71
C VAL A 45 -18.49 -18.53 36.97
N THR A 46 -18.82 -17.87 38.08
CA THR A 46 -17.96 -16.90 38.76
C THR A 46 -16.75 -17.61 39.34
N ILE A 47 -15.55 -17.03 39.16
CA ILE A 47 -14.24 -17.16 39.85
C ILE A 47 -13.22 -16.82 38.73
N GLY A 48 -12.42 -15.77 38.75
CA GLY A 48 -11.43 -15.35 39.75
C GLY A 48 -10.27 -14.75 38.92
N ARG A 49 -9.63 -13.70 39.43
CA ARG A 49 -8.50 -13.00 38.79
C ARG A 49 -7.38 -13.98 38.39
N VAL A 50 -6.88 -13.91 37.14
CA VAL A 50 -5.51 -14.32 36.80
C VAL A 50 -4.93 -13.34 35.78
N VAL A 51 -3.88 -12.66 36.22
CA VAL A 51 -2.88 -11.97 35.41
C VAL A 51 -2.00 -13.05 34.75
N ALA A 52 -1.76 -12.94 33.44
CA ALA A 52 -0.67 -13.62 32.75
C ALA A 52 -0.32 -12.73 31.53
N ALA A 53 0.76 -11.94 31.50
CA ALA A 53 2.18 -12.31 31.61
C ALA A 53 2.52 -13.46 30.66
N VAL A 54 2.61 -13.16 29.36
CA VAL A 54 3.21 -14.07 28.38
C VAL A 54 4.71 -13.83 28.38
N ALA A 55 5.41 -14.75 29.02
CA ALA A 55 6.84 -14.95 28.92
C ALA A 55 7.21 -15.44 27.51
N VAL A 56 8.22 -14.83 26.90
CA VAL A 56 8.97 -15.48 25.81
C VAL A 56 10.37 -15.77 26.34
N ALA A 57 10.69 -17.05 26.30
CA ALA A 57 11.86 -17.67 26.90
C ALA A 57 13.16 -17.19 26.25
N ALA A 58 14.10 -16.74 27.08
CA ALA A 58 15.51 -16.64 26.73
C ALA A 58 16.22 -17.90 27.22
N THR A 59 16.48 -18.83 26.31
CA THR A 59 17.50 -19.87 26.50
C THR A 59 18.82 -19.37 25.92
N VAL A 60 19.69 -18.83 26.78
CA VAL A 60 21.13 -18.86 26.54
C VAL A 60 21.78 -19.38 27.82
N ALA A 61 22.23 -20.62 27.74
CA ALA A 61 23.11 -21.19 28.72
C ALA A 61 24.49 -20.53 28.59
N ALA A 62 24.97 -19.93 29.68
CA ALA A 62 26.39 -19.72 29.91
C ALA A 62 26.65 -19.77 31.42
N LEU A 63 27.15 -20.93 31.85
CA LEU A 63 27.79 -21.14 33.15
C LEU A 63 29.08 -20.31 33.18
N VAL A 64 29.14 -19.26 33.98
CA VAL A 64 30.40 -18.70 34.48
C VAL A 64 30.25 -18.35 35.96
N LEU A 65 30.79 -19.23 36.81
CA LEU A 65 31.09 -18.98 38.21
C LEU A 65 32.35 -18.10 38.28
N VAL A 66 32.21 -16.81 38.59
CA VAL A 66 33.32 -15.99 39.15
C VAL A 66 32.76 -15.00 40.18
N ASN A 67 33.14 -15.21 41.44
CA ASN A 67 33.05 -14.21 42.50
C ASN A 67 34.14 -13.16 42.29
N ALA A 68 33.78 -11.91 41.98
CA ALA A 68 34.63 -10.75 42.25
C ALA A 68 33.78 -9.48 42.32
N ARG A 69 33.86 -8.80 43.47
CA ARG A 69 33.39 -7.43 43.67
C ARG A 69 34.13 -6.50 42.69
N GLY A 70 33.38 -5.84 41.82
CA GLY A 70 33.86 -4.78 40.94
C GLY A 70 32.65 -4.14 40.28
N ASP A 71 32.46 -2.85 40.53
CA ASP A 71 31.38 -2.03 39.99
C ASP A 71 31.72 -1.71 38.53
N ASP A 72 31.55 -2.69 37.63
CA ASP A 72 31.62 -2.49 36.19
C ASP A 72 30.20 -2.57 35.63
N ARG A 73 29.63 -1.40 35.30
CA ARG A 73 28.54 -1.31 34.34
C ARG A 73 29.05 -1.91 33.03
N THR A 74 28.77 -3.19 32.82
CA THR A 74 28.79 -3.77 31.48
C THR A 74 27.67 -3.10 30.69
N ASP A 75 28.04 -2.07 29.93
CA ASP A 75 27.29 -1.65 28.75
C ASP A 75 27.04 -2.92 27.91
N THR A 76 25.81 -3.43 27.96
CA THR A 76 25.39 -4.46 27.03
C THR A 76 25.53 -3.82 25.64
N PRO A 77 26.35 -4.38 24.73
CA PRO A 77 26.43 -3.85 23.38
C PRO A 77 25.02 -3.83 22.82
N ALA A 78 24.51 -2.64 22.46
CA ALA A 78 23.27 -2.54 21.71
C ALA A 78 23.42 -3.48 20.52
N ALA A 79 22.46 -4.41 20.36
CA ALA A 79 22.48 -5.36 19.26
C ALA A 79 22.76 -4.59 17.96
N SER A 80 23.85 -4.93 17.28
CA SER A 80 24.23 -4.27 16.04
C SER A 80 23.09 -4.45 15.06
N VAL A 81 22.55 -3.32 14.57
CA VAL A 81 21.46 -3.35 13.61
C VAL A 81 21.95 -4.02 12.32
N ASP A 82 21.25 -5.06 11.87
CA ASP A 82 21.61 -5.80 10.65
C ASP A 82 21.10 -5.07 9.40
N THR A 83 21.94 -4.17 8.89
CA THR A 83 21.64 -3.40 7.67
C THR A 83 21.45 -4.29 6.45
N GLN A 84 22.16 -5.41 6.34
CA GLN A 84 22.07 -6.27 5.16
C GLN A 84 20.74 -7.01 5.13
N ALA A 85 20.29 -7.54 6.26
CA ALA A 85 18.97 -8.15 6.38
C ALA A 85 17.84 -7.14 6.08
N ALA A 86 17.99 -5.88 6.50
CA ALA A 86 17.03 -4.84 6.17
C ALA A 86 16.95 -4.55 4.66
N ILE A 87 18.09 -4.50 3.97
CA ILE A 87 18.15 -4.31 2.51
C ILE A 87 17.47 -5.48 1.79
N GLU A 88 17.68 -6.71 2.26
CA GLU A 88 17.04 -7.91 1.69
C GLU A 88 15.51 -7.85 1.86
N VAL A 89 15.02 -7.55 3.05
CA VAL A 89 13.57 -7.39 3.33
C VAL A 89 12.95 -6.34 2.41
N ALA A 90 13.59 -5.17 2.28
CA ALA A 90 13.11 -4.10 1.42
C ALA A 90 13.10 -4.50 -0.07
N SER A 91 14.16 -5.18 -0.53
CA SER A 91 14.29 -5.66 -1.91
C SER A 91 13.21 -6.67 -2.26
N GLU A 92 12.95 -7.63 -1.38
CA GLU A 92 11.93 -8.66 -1.59
C GLU A 92 10.50 -8.09 -1.51
N PHE A 93 10.27 -7.10 -0.66
CA PHE A 93 9.01 -6.35 -0.66
C PHE A 93 8.78 -5.64 -2.01
N VAL A 94 9.77 -4.91 -2.51
CA VAL A 94 9.66 -4.20 -3.81
C VAL A 94 9.48 -5.20 -4.96
N ALA A 95 10.18 -6.34 -4.93
CA ALA A 95 9.99 -7.41 -5.92
C ALA A 95 8.58 -8.00 -5.88
N ALA A 96 8.01 -8.23 -4.68
CA ALA A 96 6.63 -8.70 -4.53
C ALA A 96 5.62 -7.68 -5.07
N VAL A 97 5.82 -6.38 -4.80
CA VAL A 97 5.00 -5.30 -5.37
C VAL A 97 5.09 -5.28 -6.90
N ALA A 98 6.30 -5.39 -7.47
CA ALA A 98 6.52 -5.45 -8.92
C ALA A 98 5.84 -6.67 -9.57
N ALA A 99 5.77 -7.79 -8.86
CA ALA A 99 5.08 -9.00 -9.29
C ALA A 99 3.56 -8.98 -9.06
N TYR A 100 3.02 -7.91 -8.44
CA TYR A 100 1.64 -7.84 -7.96
C TYR A 100 1.26 -8.95 -6.96
N ASP A 101 2.23 -9.46 -6.20
CA ASP A 101 2.02 -10.49 -5.18
C ASP A 101 1.64 -9.83 -3.85
N ALA A 102 0.33 -9.63 -3.65
CA ALA A 102 -0.19 -8.95 -2.47
C ALA A 102 0.08 -9.71 -1.18
N GLY A 103 0.01 -11.04 -1.20
CA GLY A 103 0.22 -11.87 -0.02
C GLY A 103 1.68 -11.79 0.44
N ARG A 104 2.61 -11.93 -0.51
CA ARG A 104 4.04 -11.81 -0.23
C ARG A 104 4.41 -10.39 0.19
N ALA A 105 3.93 -9.36 -0.51
CA ALA A 105 4.19 -7.96 -0.16
C ALA A 105 3.68 -7.64 1.26
N ALA A 106 2.44 -8.02 1.59
CA ALA A 106 1.87 -7.80 2.92
C ALA A 106 2.65 -8.52 4.03
N SER A 107 3.25 -9.68 3.73
CA SER A 107 4.03 -10.45 4.72
C SER A 107 5.28 -9.72 5.23
N TYR A 108 5.82 -8.76 4.48
CA TYR A 108 6.98 -7.95 4.90
C TYR A 108 6.59 -6.74 5.76
N LEU A 109 5.31 -6.39 5.82
CA LEU A 109 4.83 -5.23 6.57
C LEU A 109 4.56 -5.59 8.04
N ALA A 110 4.88 -4.67 8.95
CA ALA A 110 4.46 -4.74 10.34
C ALA A 110 2.95 -4.45 10.48
N PHE A 111 2.36 -4.85 11.61
CA PHE A 111 1.00 -4.42 11.94
C PHE A 111 0.93 -2.90 12.04
N GLY A 112 -0.05 -2.28 11.38
CA GLY A 112 -0.20 -0.82 11.36
C GLY A 112 0.88 -0.08 10.56
N ALA A 113 1.71 -0.79 9.78
CA ALA A 113 2.66 -0.13 8.89
C ALA A 113 1.94 0.73 7.85
N GLU A 114 2.47 1.92 7.61
CA GLU A 114 1.95 2.86 6.62
C GLU A 114 3.01 3.21 5.58
N ILE A 115 2.71 2.92 4.32
CA ILE A 115 3.50 3.29 3.16
C ILE A 115 2.80 4.46 2.48
N ARG A 116 3.39 5.65 2.59
CA ARG A 116 2.89 6.86 1.94
C ARG A 116 3.33 6.88 0.49
N LEU A 117 2.42 6.52 -0.39
CA LEU A 117 2.57 6.65 -1.84
C LEU A 117 2.04 8.01 -2.28
N ARG A 118 2.38 8.41 -3.51
CA ARG A 118 1.92 9.69 -4.06
C ARG A 118 0.39 9.82 -4.10
N THR A 119 -0.32 8.74 -4.38
CA THR A 119 -1.79 8.75 -4.58
C THR A 119 -2.58 8.19 -3.40
N ALA A 120 -1.90 7.58 -2.41
CA ALA A 120 -2.56 6.91 -1.29
C ALA A 120 -1.59 6.64 -0.13
N THR A 121 -2.14 6.34 1.04
CA THR A 121 -1.38 5.71 2.14
C THR A 121 -1.87 4.28 2.27
N GLU A 122 -0.94 3.33 2.21
CA GLU A 122 -1.26 1.91 2.11
C GLU A 122 -0.60 1.12 3.23
N GLY A 123 -1.32 0.12 3.74
CA GLY A 123 -0.82 -0.83 4.74
C GLY A 123 -1.04 -2.27 4.29
N ALA A 124 -0.79 -3.22 5.21
CA ALA A 124 -0.96 -4.64 4.92
C ALA A 124 -2.39 -4.99 4.45
N ASP A 125 -3.40 -4.43 5.11
CA ASP A 125 -4.82 -4.73 4.85
C ASP A 125 -5.31 -4.23 3.47
N SER A 126 -4.68 -3.18 2.94
CA SER A 126 -5.07 -2.55 1.67
C SER A 126 -4.21 -2.98 0.48
N MET A 127 -3.11 -3.72 0.73
CA MET A 127 -2.15 -4.14 -0.31
C MET A 127 -2.80 -4.85 -1.50
N ALA A 128 -3.73 -5.78 -1.25
CA ALA A 128 -4.43 -6.50 -2.32
C ALA A 128 -5.32 -5.57 -3.18
N ALA A 129 -5.89 -4.53 -2.57
CA ALA A 129 -6.69 -3.54 -3.28
C ALA A 129 -5.80 -2.60 -4.10
N GLN A 130 -4.70 -2.14 -3.53
CA GLN A 130 -3.71 -1.32 -4.21
C GLN A 130 -3.09 -2.04 -5.42
N LEU A 131 -2.60 -3.27 -5.26
CA LEU A 131 -1.95 -3.99 -6.37
C LEU A 131 -2.92 -4.35 -7.49
N ARG A 132 -4.20 -4.56 -7.19
CA ARG A 132 -5.25 -4.68 -8.22
C ARG A 132 -5.40 -3.38 -9.01
N TRP A 133 -5.43 -2.24 -8.34
CA TRP A 133 -5.51 -0.95 -9.01
C TRP A 133 -4.24 -0.68 -9.83
N ASN A 134 -3.05 -0.94 -9.28
CA ASN A 134 -1.78 -0.84 -10.01
C ASN A 134 -1.82 -1.66 -11.31
N ARG A 135 -2.30 -2.91 -11.26
CA ARG A 135 -2.46 -3.73 -12.46
C ARG A 135 -3.42 -3.10 -13.47
N ALA A 136 -4.59 -2.62 -13.00
CA ALA A 136 -5.59 -2.02 -13.87
C ALA A 136 -5.10 -0.75 -14.59
N VAL A 137 -4.30 0.08 -13.92
CA VAL A 137 -3.71 1.27 -14.57
C VAL A 137 -2.45 0.95 -15.37
N GLY A 138 -2.03 -0.32 -15.44
CA GLY A 138 -0.79 -0.74 -16.09
C GLY A 138 0.47 -0.20 -15.39
N TRP A 139 0.41 -0.02 -14.07
CA TRP A 139 1.53 0.44 -13.24
C TRP A 139 2.58 -0.66 -13.10
N LEU A 140 3.57 -0.66 -13.99
CA LEU A 140 4.68 -1.62 -14.01
C LEU A 140 5.86 -1.00 -13.27
N LEU A 141 6.06 -1.44 -12.02
CA LEU A 141 7.25 -1.10 -11.23
C LEU A 141 8.42 -1.95 -11.73
N LEU A 142 9.53 -1.31 -12.07
CA LEU A 142 10.78 -1.94 -12.53
C LEU A 142 11.85 -1.71 -11.47
N PRO A 143 12.06 -2.66 -10.54
CA PRO A 143 13.06 -2.51 -9.49
C PRO A 143 14.46 -2.36 -10.10
N GLU A 144 15.27 -1.47 -9.54
CA GLU A 144 16.67 -1.31 -9.94
C GLU A 144 17.60 -1.78 -8.82
N ARG A 145 17.64 -1.06 -7.69
CA ARG A 145 18.46 -1.42 -6.54
C ARG A 145 17.84 -0.94 -5.23
N CYS A 146 18.15 -1.63 -4.13
CA CYS A 146 17.92 -1.12 -2.78
C CYS A 146 19.26 -0.97 -2.06
N GLU A 147 19.45 0.14 -1.36
CA GLU A 147 20.67 0.45 -0.63
C GLU A 147 20.35 1.12 0.70
N HIS A 148 21.26 0.97 1.68
CA HIS A 148 21.13 1.67 2.95
C HIS A 148 21.08 3.19 2.72
N ALA A 149 20.05 3.85 3.25
CA ALA A 149 19.95 5.30 3.17
C ALA A 149 20.79 5.94 4.27
N THR A 150 21.52 7.00 3.94
CA THR A 150 22.34 7.77 4.90
C THR A 150 21.52 8.58 5.92
N VAL A 151 20.19 8.52 5.83
CA VAL A 151 19.30 9.13 6.83
C VAL A 151 19.26 8.24 8.07
N SER A 152 19.92 8.68 9.13
CA SER A 152 19.96 7.98 10.41
C SER A 152 18.56 7.83 11.00
N ALA A 153 18.08 6.59 11.11
CA ALA A 153 16.96 6.26 11.97
C ALA A 153 17.49 5.89 13.37
N PRO A 154 16.74 6.14 14.45
CA PRO A 154 17.14 5.68 15.77
C PRO A 154 17.17 4.15 15.78
N ALA A 155 18.24 3.58 16.35
CA ALA A 155 18.31 2.14 16.55
C ALA A 155 17.07 1.64 17.31
N PRO A 156 16.49 0.47 16.95
CA PRO A 156 17.04 -0.53 16.03
C PRO A 156 16.60 -0.37 14.55
N ALA A 157 16.11 0.80 14.14
CA ALA A 157 15.60 0.99 12.78
C ALA A 157 16.70 1.18 11.72
N VAL A 158 16.46 0.64 10.52
CA VAL A 158 17.26 0.86 9.31
C VAL A 158 16.40 1.54 8.25
N THR A 159 16.91 2.60 7.64
CA THR A 159 16.28 3.19 6.45
C THR A 159 16.94 2.60 5.20
N VAL A 160 16.13 2.08 4.29
CA VAL A 160 16.56 1.54 2.99
C VAL A 160 15.92 2.36 1.88
N ALA A 161 16.69 2.78 0.89
CA ALA A 161 16.22 3.46 -0.30
C ALA A 161 16.22 2.50 -1.50
N CYS A 162 15.04 2.26 -2.07
CA CYS A 162 14.87 1.41 -3.24
C CYS A 162 14.58 2.26 -4.48
N THR A 163 15.50 2.30 -5.44
CA THR A 163 15.30 2.99 -6.72
C THR A 163 14.55 2.09 -7.70
N TYR A 164 13.66 2.72 -8.49
CA TYR A 164 12.91 2.02 -9.52
C TYR A 164 12.52 2.94 -10.67
N ALA A 165 12.28 2.31 -11.81
CA ALA A 165 11.62 2.93 -12.95
C ALA A 165 10.16 2.49 -13.02
N VAL A 166 9.32 3.23 -13.74
CA VAL A 166 7.90 2.90 -13.84
C VAL A 166 7.30 3.15 -15.21
N HIS A 167 6.38 2.28 -15.62
CA HIS A 167 5.36 2.57 -16.61
C HIS A 167 3.98 2.63 -15.96
N GLY A 168 3.06 3.35 -16.57
CA GLY A 168 1.68 3.50 -16.10
C GLY A 168 0.83 4.14 -17.17
N LEU A 169 -0.48 3.94 -17.11
CA LEU A 169 -1.46 4.53 -18.04
C LEU A 169 -1.12 4.26 -19.53
N GLY A 170 -0.57 3.07 -19.80
CA GLY A 170 -0.18 2.67 -21.14
C GLY A 170 1.07 3.33 -21.69
N SER A 171 1.88 4.00 -20.87
CA SER A 171 3.07 4.74 -21.30
C SER A 171 4.04 3.90 -22.13
N GLN A 172 4.26 2.64 -21.77
CA GLN A 172 5.08 1.69 -22.56
C GLN A 172 4.56 1.53 -24.00
N ARG A 173 3.23 1.41 -24.17
CA ARG A 173 2.57 1.23 -25.47
C ARG A 173 2.60 2.49 -26.34
N LEU A 174 2.83 3.64 -25.71
CA LEU A 174 2.97 4.94 -26.36
C LEU A 174 4.43 5.34 -26.54
N GLY A 175 5.40 4.51 -26.14
CA GLY A 175 6.82 4.84 -26.20
C GLY A 175 7.22 5.97 -25.24
N ARG A 176 6.48 6.16 -24.15
CA ARG A 176 6.75 7.17 -23.11
C ARG A 176 7.27 6.47 -21.86
N GLY A 177 8.47 6.83 -21.43
CA GLY A 177 9.16 6.18 -20.31
C GLY A 177 9.97 4.94 -20.72
N PRO A 178 10.41 4.10 -19.76
CA PRO A 178 10.05 4.14 -18.35
C PRO A 178 10.53 5.41 -17.66
N PHE A 179 9.76 5.91 -16.70
CA PHE A 179 10.09 7.08 -15.91
C PHE A 179 11.00 6.66 -14.76
N ARG A 180 12.26 7.09 -14.80
CA ARG A 180 13.34 6.69 -13.86
C ARG A 180 13.55 7.71 -12.76
N GLY A 181 14.27 7.31 -11.73
CA GLY A 181 14.69 8.18 -10.62
C GLY A 181 13.71 8.25 -9.46
N ASN A 182 12.70 7.37 -9.44
CA ASN A 182 11.82 7.25 -8.28
C ASN A 182 12.53 6.48 -7.18
N VAL A 183 12.22 6.83 -5.93
CA VAL A 183 12.79 6.19 -4.75
C VAL A 183 11.68 5.85 -3.77
N LEU A 184 11.60 4.59 -3.36
CA LEU A 184 10.79 4.16 -2.22
C LEU A 184 11.70 4.03 -1.01
N GLN A 185 11.57 4.95 -0.06
CA GLN A 185 12.27 4.88 1.22
C GLN A 185 11.46 4.04 2.19
N LEU A 186 12.06 3.03 2.79
CA LEU A 186 11.43 2.08 3.70
C LEU A 186 12.19 2.06 5.02
N THR A 187 11.45 2.07 6.13
CA THR A 187 12.03 1.90 7.47
C THR A 187 11.77 0.47 7.92
N VAL A 188 12.85 -0.27 8.22
CA VAL A 188 12.79 -1.65 8.69
C VAL A 188 13.18 -1.73 10.15
N VAL A 189 12.39 -2.46 10.94
CA VAL A 189 12.63 -2.79 12.35
C VAL A 189 12.37 -4.27 12.53
N ASP A 190 13.33 -5.01 13.10
CA ASP A 190 13.22 -6.44 13.40
C ASP A 190 12.70 -7.29 12.22
N GLY A 191 13.22 -7.00 11.02
CA GLY A 191 12.86 -7.71 9.79
C GLY A 191 11.47 -7.39 9.22
N LYS A 192 10.81 -6.35 9.73
CA LYS A 192 9.52 -5.86 9.22
C LYS A 192 9.60 -4.40 8.79
N ILE A 193 8.91 -4.06 7.71
CA ILE A 193 8.74 -2.68 7.28
C ILE A 193 7.67 -2.03 8.14
N VAL A 194 8.04 -0.98 8.87
CA VAL A 194 7.13 -0.23 9.77
C VAL A 194 6.59 1.04 9.12
N SER A 195 7.29 1.60 8.14
CA SER A 195 6.82 2.75 7.38
C SER A 195 7.54 2.87 6.04
N GLY A 196 6.96 3.66 5.14
CA GLY A 196 7.59 3.98 3.87
C GLY A 196 7.09 5.27 3.25
N VAL A 197 7.90 5.83 2.34
CA VAL A 197 7.61 7.08 1.64
C VAL A 197 8.10 6.97 0.21
N GLU A 198 7.20 7.25 -0.73
CA GLU A 198 7.54 7.38 -2.15
C GLU A 198 8.04 8.79 -2.46
N HIS A 199 9.18 8.87 -3.14
CA HIS A 199 9.72 10.08 -3.77
C HIS A 199 9.67 9.88 -5.28
N ALA A 200 8.56 10.27 -5.88
CA ALA A 200 8.35 10.15 -7.32
C ALA A 200 8.93 11.36 -8.08
N VAL A 201 9.46 11.13 -9.29
CA VAL A 201 9.89 12.22 -10.17
C VAL A 201 8.69 12.82 -10.93
N PRO A 202 8.68 14.14 -11.22
CA PRO A 202 7.54 14.80 -11.87
C PRO A 202 7.23 14.32 -13.30
N GLY A 203 8.19 13.68 -13.98
CA GLY A 203 8.09 13.37 -15.41
C GLY A 203 6.89 12.51 -15.79
N PHE A 204 6.48 11.55 -14.93
CA PHE A 204 5.30 10.73 -15.17
C PHE A 204 4.01 11.56 -15.14
N GLU A 205 3.92 12.51 -14.21
CA GLU A 205 2.70 13.26 -13.96
C GLU A 205 2.29 14.10 -15.18
N ALA A 206 3.21 14.96 -15.63
CA ALA A 206 2.97 15.83 -16.77
C ALA A 206 2.83 15.07 -18.10
N THR A 207 3.50 13.92 -18.23
CA THR A 207 3.53 13.18 -19.51
C THR A 207 2.37 12.20 -19.67
N MET A 208 1.86 11.66 -18.56
CA MET A 208 0.89 10.57 -18.56
C MET A 208 -0.35 10.86 -17.71
N TRP A 209 -0.18 11.28 -16.46
CA TRP A 209 -1.30 11.41 -15.53
C TRP A 209 -2.23 12.57 -15.87
N GLU A 210 -1.68 13.77 -16.04
CA GLU A 210 -2.47 14.98 -16.33
C GLU A 210 -3.23 14.85 -17.66
N PRO A 211 -2.61 14.41 -18.77
CA PRO A 211 -3.32 14.32 -20.04
C PRO A 211 -4.36 13.18 -20.07
N PHE A 212 -4.07 12.05 -19.42
CA PHE A 212 -5.07 10.98 -19.22
C PHE A 212 -6.28 11.51 -18.44
N THR A 213 -6.04 12.21 -17.33
CA THR A 213 -7.12 12.74 -16.48
C THR A 213 -7.94 13.77 -17.25
N ALA A 214 -7.30 14.69 -17.97
CA ALA A 214 -7.99 15.68 -18.80
C ALA A 214 -8.87 15.02 -19.88
N TRP A 215 -8.35 14.00 -20.56
CA TRP A 215 -9.11 13.22 -21.53
C TRP A 215 -10.30 12.48 -20.89
N LEU A 216 -10.07 11.83 -19.75
CA LEU A 216 -11.11 11.09 -19.01
C LEU A 216 -12.24 12.02 -18.57
N LEU A 217 -11.89 13.18 -17.99
CA LEU A 217 -12.87 14.19 -17.55
C LEU A 217 -13.68 14.78 -18.72
N THR A 218 -13.10 14.82 -19.92
CA THR A 218 -13.78 15.35 -21.10
C THR A 218 -14.67 14.31 -21.78
N LYS A 219 -14.23 13.05 -21.85
CA LYS A 219 -14.88 12.00 -22.66
C LYS A 219 -15.71 11.00 -21.84
N HIS A 220 -15.38 10.83 -20.56
CA HIS A 220 -15.91 9.77 -19.69
C HIS A 220 -16.16 10.27 -18.25
N ALA A 221 -16.67 11.49 -18.09
CA ALA A 221 -16.91 12.10 -16.78
C ALA A 221 -17.85 11.28 -15.87
N ASP A 222 -18.82 10.58 -16.46
CA ASP A 222 -19.73 9.67 -15.76
C ASP A 222 -18.99 8.47 -15.17
N GLN A 223 -17.98 7.96 -15.86
CA GLN A 223 -17.13 6.86 -15.38
C GLN A 223 -16.12 7.34 -14.35
N ALA A 224 -15.57 8.54 -14.54
CA ALA A 224 -14.61 9.15 -13.62
C ALA A 224 -15.16 9.27 -12.19
N ALA A 225 -16.47 9.52 -12.05
CA ALA A 225 -17.15 9.54 -10.74
C ALA A 225 -17.08 8.21 -9.97
N PHE A 226 -16.85 7.09 -10.64
CA PHE A 226 -16.66 5.77 -10.02
C PHE A 226 -15.17 5.38 -9.89
N MET A 227 -14.29 6.09 -10.59
CA MET A 227 -12.84 5.83 -10.61
C MET A 227 -12.07 6.52 -9.49
N TYR A 228 -12.62 7.63 -8.94
CA TYR A 228 -11.97 8.44 -7.91
C TYR A 228 -12.82 8.56 -6.65
N THR A 229 -12.25 8.39 -5.45
CA THR A 229 -12.97 8.56 -4.19
C THR A 229 -13.34 10.01 -3.91
N ASP A 230 -12.51 10.94 -4.37
CA ASP A 230 -12.62 12.38 -4.11
C ASP A 230 -13.30 13.13 -5.26
N TRP A 231 -14.03 12.43 -6.15
CA TRP A 231 -14.76 13.07 -7.25
C TRP A 231 -15.57 14.29 -6.78
N PRO A 232 -15.49 15.45 -7.47
CA PRO A 232 -14.82 15.70 -8.75
C PRO A 232 -13.33 16.09 -8.67
N GLY A 233 -12.69 16.00 -7.51
CA GLY A 233 -11.27 16.33 -7.33
C GLY A 233 -10.32 15.50 -8.18
N ALA A 234 -10.68 14.24 -8.47
CA ALA A 234 -9.96 13.34 -9.37
C ALA A 234 -8.48 13.14 -9.02
N THR A 235 -8.14 13.18 -7.73
CA THR A 235 -6.76 12.98 -7.24
C THR A 235 -6.56 11.62 -6.58
N ARG A 236 -7.60 11.05 -5.96
CA ARG A 236 -7.51 9.81 -5.18
C ARG A 236 -8.27 8.68 -5.85
N PRO A 237 -7.60 7.62 -6.33
CA PRO A 237 -8.30 6.52 -6.96
C PRO A 237 -9.21 5.79 -5.98
N ALA A 238 -10.38 5.35 -6.45
CA ALA A 238 -11.19 4.38 -5.74
C ALA A 238 -10.59 2.98 -5.94
N LEU A 239 -10.31 2.26 -4.84
CA LEU A 239 -9.70 0.94 -4.91
C LEU A 239 -10.73 -0.20 -5.03
N THR A 240 -11.96 0.08 -5.48
CA THR A 240 -12.98 -0.95 -5.67
C THR A 240 -12.72 -1.79 -6.92
N ARG A 241 -13.31 -3.00 -7.02
CA ARG A 241 -13.22 -3.83 -8.24
C ARG A 241 -13.85 -3.14 -9.46
N ARG A 242 -14.94 -2.40 -9.25
CA ARG A 242 -15.61 -1.62 -10.31
C ARG A 242 -14.68 -0.54 -10.85
N SER A 243 -14.08 0.24 -9.96
CA SER A 243 -13.10 1.26 -10.33
C SER A 243 -11.93 0.66 -11.12
N ALA A 244 -11.34 -0.44 -10.63
CA ALA A 244 -10.23 -1.11 -11.33
C ALA A 244 -10.61 -1.51 -12.77
N ARG A 245 -11.79 -2.09 -13.01
CA ARG A 245 -12.24 -2.40 -14.38
C ARG A 245 -12.39 -1.14 -15.26
N LEU A 246 -12.90 -0.05 -14.70
CA LEU A 246 -13.02 1.21 -15.43
C LEU A 246 -11.64 1.81 -15.76
N TRP A 247 -10.67 1.72 -14.84
CA TRP A 247 -9.29 2.11 -15.10
C TRP A 247 -8.69 1.35 -16.26
N GLU A 248 -8.81 0.02 -16.27
CA GLU A 248 -8.29 -0.83 -17.35
C GLU A 248 -8.90 -0.45 -18.71
N GLN A 249 -10.23 -0.33 -18.78
CA GLN A 249 -10.94 0.07 -20.00
C GLN A 249 -10.53 1.46 -20.50
N ASN A 250 -10.47 2.43 -19.60
CA ASN A 250 -10.15 3.81 -19.96
C ASN A 250 -8.68 3.98 -20.35
N VAL A 251 -7.76 3.24 -19.74
CA VAL A 251 -6.35 3.25 -20.15
C VAL A 251 -6.19 2.70 -21.56
N ASP A 252 -6.90 1.64 -21.93
CA ASP A 252 -6.89 1.12 -23.29
C ASP A 252 -7.51 2.08 -24.31
N ALA A 253 -8.66 2.66 -23.96
CA ALA A 253 -9.33 3.66 -24.79
C ALA A 253 -8.48 4.93 -24.98
N TYR A 254 -7.80 5.38 -23.92
CA TYR A 254 -6.87 6.51 -23.98
C TYR A 254 -5.69 6.24 -24.92
N VAL A 255 -5.03 5.08 -24.79
CA VAL A 255 -3.93 4.69 -25.69
C VAL A 255 -4.40 4.68 -27.15
N ALA A 256 -5.61 4.15 -27.42
CA ALA A 256 -6.18 4.16 -28.74
C ALA A 256 -6.48 5.59 -29.25
N ALA A 257 -6.98 6.47 -28.38
CA ALA A 257 -7.24 7.88 -28.69
C ALA A 257 -5.95 8.63 -29.04
N VAL A 258 -4.88 8.47 -28.26
CA VAL A 258 -3.57 9.09 -28.54
C VAL A 258 -3.03 8.64 -29.89
N ARG A 259 -3.11 7.34 -30.22
CA ARG A 259 -2.65 6.81 -31.51
C ARG A 259 -3.43 7.36 -32.71
N ARG A 260 -4.70 7.73 -32.53
CA ARG A 260 -5.52 8.38 -33.57
C ARG A 260 -5.34 9.90 -33.63
N GLY A 261 -4.67 10.50 -32.64
CA GLY A 261 -4.56 11.96 -32.51
C GLY A 261 -5.76 12.64 -31.83
N ASP A 262 -6.65 11.87 -31.20
CA ASP A 262 -7.84 12.38 -30.49
C ASP A 262 -7.51 12.83 -29.04
N ALA A 263 -6.32 12.50 -28.56
CA ALA A 263 -5.78 12.81 -27.24
C ALA A 263 -4.26 13.03 -27.35
N SER A 264 -3.67 13.70 -26.38
CA SER A 264 -2.23 14.02 -26.33
C SER A 264 -1.58 13.45 -25.09
#